data_AF-A0A4R6IHT4-F1
#
_entry.id   AF-A0A4R6IHT4-F1
#
_cell.length_a   1.000
_cell.length_b   1.000
_cell.length_c   1.000
_cell.angle_alpha   90.00
_cell.angle_beta   90.00
_cell.angle_gamma   90.00
#
_symmetry.space_group_name_H-M   'P 1'
#
loop_
_entity.id
_entity.type
_entity.pdbx_description
1 polymer ?
#
loop_
_entity_poly.entity_id
_entity_poly.type
_entity_poly.pdbx_seq_one_letter_code
_entity_poly.pdbx_strand_id
1 'polypeptide(L)'
;MKEQFEQMFVEMKNKTFNTQINGYDASEVDDFIDHIYKQLRGISDACAILEKEKNGIEIEIHNLKENLVACQIKNEFLEAQGSYNERNK
;
A
#
# COMPACT_ATOMS: atom_id res chain seq x y z
N MET A 1 -5.82 -2.53 -7.99
CA MET A 1 -5.03 -3.77 -7.82
C MET A 1 -5.87 -4.91 -7.25
N LYS A 2 -6.53 -4.74 -6.10
CA LYS A 2 -7.41 -5.77 -5.50
C LYS A 2 -8.52 -6.29 -6.42
N GLU A 3 -9.25 -5.41 -7.11
CA GLU A 3 -10.30 -5.81 -8.06
C GLU A 3 -9.79 -6.65 -9.24
N GLN A 4 -8.58 -6.36 -9.73
CA GLN A 4 -7.96 -7.11 -10.82
C GLN A 4 -7.60 -8.54 -10.38
N PHE A 5 -7.12 -8.70 -9.15
CA PHE A 5 -6.84 -10.02 -8.57
C PHE A 5 -8.13 -10.83 -8.36
N GLU A 6 -9.19 -10.21 -7.84
CA GLU A 6 -10.48 -10.90 -7.66
C GLU A 6 -11.10 -11.33 -8.99
N GLN A 7 -11.02 -10.51 -10.04
CA GLN A 7 -11.45 -10.91 -11.39
C GLN A 7 -10.63 -12.08 -11.92
N MET A 8 -9.30 -12.01 -11.82
CA MET A 8 -8.42 -13.11 -12.22
C MET A 8 -8.74 -14.41 -11.47
N PHE A 9 -9.05 -14.33 -10.17
CA PHE A 9 -9.42 -15.51 -9.38
C PHE A 9 -10.73 -16.15 -9.84
N VAL A 10 -11.72 -15.33 -10.18
CA VAL A 10 -12.99 -15.81 -10.76
C VAL A 10 -12.73 -16.49 -12.11
N GLU A 11 -11.87 -15.91 -12.94
CA GLU A 11 -11.50 -16.49 -14.23
C GLU A 11 -10.78 -17.84 -14.09
N MET A 12 -9.79 -17.94 -13.18
CA MET A 12 -9.06 -19.18 -12.94
C MET A 12 -9.98 -20.29 -12.41
N LYS A 13 -10.87 -19.97 -11.46
CA LYS A 13 -11.80 -20.95 -10.89
C LYS A 13 -12.79 -21.49 -11.91
N ASN A 14 -13.21 -20.66 -12.86
CA ASN A 14 -14.17 -21.03 -13.89
C ASN A 14 -13.51 -21.55 -15.17
N LYS A 15 -12.18 -21.67 -15.19
CA LYS A 15 -11.45 -22.12 -16.37
C LYS A 15 -11.69 -23.60 -16.59
N THR A 16 -12.13 -23.94 -17.80
CA THR A 16 -12.18 -25.32 -18.27
C THR A 16 -11.00 -25.58 -19.20
N PHE A 17 -10.40 -26.77 -19.07
CA PHE A 17 -9.31 -27.23 -19.91
C PHE A 17 -9.78 -28.36 -20.81
N ASN A 18 -9.31 -28.38 -22.06
CA ASN A 18 -9.56 -29.49 -22.96
C ASN A 18 -8.70 -30.69 -22.54
N THR A 19 -9.30 -31.88 -22.56
CA THR A 19 -8.58 -33.14 -22.30
C THR A 19 -7.95 -33.68 -23.57
N GLN A 20 -6.77 -34.28 -23.46
CA GLN A 20 -6.11 -34.99 -24.56
C GLN A 20 -5.52 -36.31 -24.08
N ILE A 21 -5.35 -37.28 -24.99
CA ILE A 21 -4.68 -38.55 -24.69
C ILE A 21 -3.25 -38.25 -24.22
N ASN A 22 -2.86 -38.79 -23.06
CA ASN A 22 -1.59 -38.50 -22.38
C ASN A 22 -1.39 -37.02 -22.01
N GLY A 23 -2.49 -36.30 -21.71
CA GLY A 23 -2.43 -34.97 -21.08
C GLY A 23 -2.04 -35.03 -19.60
N TYR A 24 -1.97 -33.86 -18.96
CA TYR A 24 -1.76 -33.76 -17.52
C TYR A 24 -2.89 -34.43 -16.73
N ASP A 25 -2.56 -34.97 -15.57
CA ASP A 25 -3.56 -35.45 -14.61
C ASP A 25 -4.38 -34.26 -14.10
N ALA A 26 -5.70 -34.35 -14.24
CA ALA A 26 -6.61 -33.26 -13.89
C ALA A 26 -6.56 -32.95 -12.39
N SER A 27 -6.43 -33.97 -11.53
CA SER A 27 -6.38 -33.79 -10.08
C SER A 27 -5.09 -33.09 -9.67
N GLU A 28 -3.95 -33.45 -10.26
CA GLU A 28 -2.68 -32.78 -9.97
C GLU A 28 -2.68 -31.31 -10.43
N VAL A 29 -3.31 -31.03 -11.58
CA VAL A 29 -3.48 -29.67 -12.08
C VAL A 29 -4.37 -28.85 -11.15
N ASP A 30 -5.48 -29.40 -10.69
CA ASP A 30 -6.38 -28.74 -9.75
C ASP A 30 -5.69 -28.44 -8.42
N ASP A 31 -4.96 -29.40 -7.84
CA ASP A 31 -4.18 -29.22 -6.60
C ASP A 31 -3.11 -28.13 -6.75
N PHE A 32 -2.45 -28.09 -7.90
CA PHE A 32 -1.47 -27.06 -8.22
C PHE A 32 -2.11 -25.67 -8.34
N ILE A 33 -3.26 -25.56 -9.02
CA ILE A 33 -4.01 -24.31 -9.14
C ILE A 33 -4.48 -23.82 -7.76
N ASP A 34 -4.98 -24.73 -6.91
CA ASP A 34 -5.38 -24.42 -5.54
C ASP A 34 -4.20 -23.93 -4.68
N HIS A 35 -3.02 -24.51 -4.88
CA HIS A 35 -1.81 -24.04 -4.20
C HIS A 35 -1.44 -22.61 -4.62
N ILE A 36 -1.41 -22.33 -5.93
CA ILE A 36 -1.14 -20.99 -6.45
C ILE A 36 -2.19 -20.00 -5.93
N TYR A 37 -3.47 -20.38 -5.91
CA TYR A 37 -4.55 -19.54 -5.40
C TYR A 37 -4.29 -19.07 -3.98
N LYS A 38 -3.92 -20.00 -3.08
CA LYS A 38 -3.60 -19.68 -1.68
C LYS A 38 -2.43 -18.70 -1.56
N GLN A 39 -1.38 -18.89 -2.36
CA GLN A 39 -0.21 -18.02 -2.36
C GLN A 39 -0.55 -16.60 -2.84
N LEU A 40 -1.24 -16.50 -3.98
CA LEU A 40 -1.64 -15.22 -4.56
C LEU A 40 -2.60 -14.47 -3.64
N ARG A 41 -3.51 -15.18 -2.94
CA ARG A 41 -4.38 -14.56 -1.95
C ARG A 41 -3.58 -13.96 -0.80
N GLY A 42 -2.62 -14.71 -0.25
CA GLY A 42 -1.74 -14.23 0.80
C GLY A 42 -0.93 -12.99 0.38
N ILE A 43 -0.41 -12.98 -0.86
CA ILE A 43 0.29 -11.81 -1.42
C ILE A 43 -0.66 -10.62 -1.55
N SER A 44 -1.88 -10.82 -2.06
CA SER A 44 -2.87 -9.75 -2.23
C SER A 44 -3.25 -9.10 -0.89
N ASP A 45 -3.46 -9.92 0.14
CA ASP A 45 -3.78 -9.46 1.49
C ASP A 45 -2.59 -8.70 2.11
N ALA A 46 -1.36 -9.19 1.93
CA ALA A 46 -0.15 -8.50 2.40
C ALA A 46 0.04 -7.13 1.70
N CYS A 47 -0.18 -7.06 0.38
CA CYS A 47 -0.13 -5.79 -0.35
C CYS A 47 -1.16 -4.79 0.19
N ALA A 48 -2.39 -5.23 0.50
CA ALA A 48 -3.42 -4.36 1.05
C ALA A 48 -3.05 -3.81 2.44
N ILE A 49 -2.38 -4.61 3.27
CA ILE A 49 -1.87 -4.17 4.58
C ILE A 49 -0.78 -3.11 4.37
N LEU A 50 0.20 -3.39 3.51
CA LEU A 50 1.31 -2.47 3.23
C LEU A 50 0.83 -1.15 2.61
N GLU A 51 -0.16 -1.18 1.72
CA GLU A 51 -0.78 0.03 1.17
C GLU A 51 -1.44 0.88 2.25
N LYS A 52 -2.13 0.25 3.22
CA LYS A 52 -2.75 0.96 4.34
C LYS A 52 -1.71 1.60 5.25
N GLU A 53 -0.64 0.87 5.58
CA GLU A 53 0.46 1.38 6.41
C GLU A 53 1.17 2.54 5.72
N LYS A 54 1.50 2.40 4.44
CA LYS A 54 2.09 3.47 3.62
C LYS A 54 1.24 4.73 3.66
N ASN A 55 -0.06 4.62 3.41
CA ASN A 55 -0.95 5.79 3.42
C ASN A 55 -0.99 6.45 4.81
N GLY A 56 -0.95 5.66 5.89
CA GLY A 56 -0.86 6.19 7.26
C GLY A 56 0.41 6.99 7.50
N ILE A 57 1.55 6.47 7.07
CA ILE A 57 2.85 7.15 7.18
C ILE A 57 2.87 8.44 6.34
N GLU A 58 2.29 8.42 5.14
CA GLU A 58 2.20 9.61 4.28
C GLU A 58 1.38 10.74 4.95
N ILE A 59 0.28 10.41 5.62
CA ILE A 59 -0.53 11.36 6.40
C ILE A 59 0.28 11.92 7.58
N GLU A 60 1.00 11.06 8.31
CA GLU A 60 1.83 11.50 9.44
C GLU A 60 2.94 12.46 8.98
N ILE A 61 3.64 12.12 7.90
CA ILE A 61 4.66 12.98 7.28
C ILE A 61 4.07 14.33 6.88
N HIS A 62 2.87 14.35 6.30
CA HIS A 62 2.20 15.59 5.93
C HIS A 62 1.96 16.47 7.15
N ASN A 63 1.37 15.93 8.21
CA ASN A 63 1.06 16.66 9.44
C ASN A 63 2.33 17.19 10.12
N LEU A 64 3.40 16.39 10.16
CA LEU A 64 4.69 16.81 10.71
C LEU A 64 5.31 17.96 9.93
N LYS A 65 5.19 17.94 8.59
CA LYS A 65 5.66 19.04 7.73
C LYS A 65 4.89 20.34 7.99
N GLU A 66 3.57 20.28 8.10
CA GLU A 66 2.75 21.45 8.42
C GLU A 66 3.13 22.05 9.78
N ASN A 67 3.29 21.20 10.79
CA ASN A 67 3.71 21.63 12.13
C ASN A 67 5.10 22.26 12.12
N LEU A 68 6.04 21.69 11.35
CA LEU A 68 7.40 22.23 11.24
C LEU A 68 7.38 23.65 10.64
N VAL A 69 6.62 23.85 9.56
CA VAL A 69 6.47 25.18 8.93
C VAL A 69 5.87 26.18 9.90
N ALA A 70 4.83 25.79 10.65
CA ALA A 70 4.22 26.66 11.65
C ALA A 70 5.22 27.07 12.75
N CYS A 71 6.06 26.15 13.21
CA CYS A 71 7.12 26.42 14.18
C CYS A 71 8.20 27.35 13.60
N GLN A 72 8.60 27.16 12.35
CA GLN A 72 9.58 28.02 11.67
C GLN A 72 9.09 29.47 11.58
N ILE A 73 7.85 29.68 11.14
CA ILE A 73 7.23 31.01 11.09
C ILE A 73 7.19 31.67 12.48
N LYS A 74 6.83 30.89 13.52
CA LYS A 74 6.80 31.40 14.89
C LYS A 74 8.18 31.81 15.39
N ASN A 75 9.22 31.04 15.08
CA ASN A 75 10.60 31.37 15.46
C ASN A 75 11.07 32.65 14.75
N GLU A 76 10.86 32.78 13.45
CA GLU A 76 11.23 33.98 12.67
C GLU A 76 10.55 35.24 13.24
N PHE A 77 9.28 35.14 13.63
CA PHE A 77 8.55 36.23 14.26
C PHE A 77 9.17 36.65 15.61
N LEU A 78 9.54 35.68 16.46
CA LEU A 78 10.16 35.96 17.76
C LEU A 78 11.56 36.57 17.60
N GLU A 79 12.35 36.10 16.64
CA GLU A 79 13.67 36.67 16.31
C GLU A 79 13.55 38.13 15.87
N ALA A 80 12.56 38.45 15.03
CA ALA A 80 12.28 39.82 14.59
C ALA A 80 11.89 40.74 15.76
N GLN A 81 11.07 40.27 16.71
CA GLN A 81 10.68 41.03 17.89
C GLN A 81 11.84 41.25 18.88
N GLY A 82 12.69 40.24 19.08
CA GLY A 82 13.89 40.36 19.92
C GLY A 82 14.84 41.44 19.41
N SER A 83 15.10 41.45 18.10
CA SER A 83 15.98 42.44 17.46
C SER A 83 15.42 43.88 17.53
N TYR A 84 14.10 44.06 17.50
CA TYR A 84 13.47 45.37 17.67
C TYR A 84 13.62 45.89 19.11
N ASN A 85 13.44 45.02 20.11
CA ASN A 85 13.55 45.39 21.52
C ASN A 85 14.99 45.71 21.96
N GLU A 86 16.00 45.10 21.34
CA GLU A 86 17.41 45.41 21.60
C GLU A 86 17.87 46.75 20.99
N ARG A 87 17.28 47.17 19.87
CA ARG A 87 17.62 48.47 19.21
C ARG A 87 16.95 49.68 19.85
N ASN A 88 15.90 49.48 20.63
CA ASN A 88 15.13 50.55 21.29
C ASN A 88 15.38 50.65 22.81
N LYS A 89 16.40 49.97 23.32
CA LYS A 89 16.95 50.15 24.68
C LYS A 89 18.20 51.00 24.65
#